data_AF-A0A6P8XN16-F1
#
_entry.id   AF-A0A6P8XN16-F1
#
_cell.length_a   1.000
_cell.length_b   1.000
_cell.length_c   1.000
_cell.angle_alpha   90.00
_cell.angle_beta   90.00
_cell.angle_gamma   90.00
#
_symmetry.space_group_name_H-M   'P 1'
#
loop_
_entity.id
_entity.type
_entity.pdbx_description
1 polymer ?
#
loop_
_entity_poly.entity_id
_entity_poly.type
_entity_poly.pdbx_seq_one_letter_code
_entity_poly.pdbx_strand_id
1 'polypeptide(L)'
;MADKNNEIEIEIESTDQVGIREVATNTDDLTDAFGSVGGASTSSYHNNSYGSGAIGQLANSNGYGSSASSYHKYVAKMVTDRHAAEYNMRHKHRGMAIIFNHEHFDVPTLKSRAGTNVDCENLSRVLKQLDFDVTVHKDCRYKEILGAIEYAASQNHEDNDCILVAILSHGEMGYIYAKDMQYKLDNIWSLFTANHCPTLAGKPKLFFIQACQGDRLDAGVTMQRGRTETDGDSSMSYKIPIHADFLIAYSTIPGFYSWRNTTRGSWFMQSLCAELAANGKRLDMLTLLTFVCQRVAVDFESCTPDTPEMHQQKQIPCITTMLTRILLFSDKQKAPAGRV
;
A
#
# COMPACT_ATOMS: atom_id res chain seq x y z
N MET A 1 54.55 -39.38 30.60
CA MET A 1 54.06 -40.56 29.87
C MET A 1 52.54 -40.43 29.85
N ALA A 2 52.00 -40.02 28.69
CA ALA A 2 50.59 -39.98 28.27
C ALA A 2 49.57 -39.23 29.15
N ASP A 3 49.37 -37.93 28.86
CA ASP A 3 48.09 -37.25 29.04
C ASP A 3 47.13 -37.71 27.93
N LYS A 4 45.94 -38.20 28.32
CA LYS A 4 44.87 -38.58 27.39
C LYS A 4 43.97 -37.38 27.15
N ASN A 5 43.99 -36.88 25.91
CA ASN A 5 42.99 -35.97 25.35
C ASN A 5 41.61 -36.66 25.37
N ASN A 6 40.63 -35.97 25.92
CA ASN A 6 39.21 -36.32 25.84
C ASN A 6 38.55 -35.29 24.91
N GLU A 7 38.54 -35.60 23.61
CA GLU A 7 37.74 -34.86 22.63
C GLU A 7 36.27 -35.28 22.82
N ILE A 8 35.43 -34.30 23.17
CA ILE A 8 33.99 -34.43 23.21
C ILE A 8 33.50 -33.97 21.83
N GLU A 9 33.22 -34.92 20.95
CA GLU A 9 32.38 -34.68 19.77
C GLU A 9 30.96 -34.38 20.25
N ILE A 10 30.51 -33.16 20.00
CA ILE A 10 29.10 -32.78 20.13
C ILE A 10 28.48 -32.95 18.74
N GLU A 11 27.78 -34.07 18.55
CA GLU A 11 26.83 -34.23 17.44
C GLU A 11 25.75 -33.14 17.57
N ILE A 12 25.71 -32.24 16.59
CA ILE A 12 24.59 -31.32 16.40
C ILE A 12 23.57 -32.07 15.57
N GLU A 13 22.58 -32.67 16.25
CA GLU A 13 21.37 -33.19 15.59
C GLU A 13 20.67 -32.03 14.87
N SER A 14 20.66 -32.10 13.54
CA SER A 14 19.85 -31.26 12.68
C SER A 14 18.38 -31.64 12.85
N THR A 15 17.62 -30.87 13.63
CA THR A 15 16.16 -30.94 13.60
C THR A 15 15.66 -30.43 12.25
N ASP A 16 15.22 -31.37 11.42
CA ASP A 16 14.44 -31.13 10.21
C ASP A 16 13.26 -30.20 10.52
N GLN A 17 13.27 -29.00 9.94
CA GLN A 17 12.08 -28.17 9.84
C GLN A 17 11.14 -28.82 8.83
N VAL A 18 10.23 -29.65 9.34
CA VAL A 18 9.02 -30.03 8.62
C VAL A 18 8.25 -28.75 8.31
N GLY A 19 8.24 -28.38 7.03
CA GLY A 19 7.46 -27.26 6.52
C GLY A 19 5.98 -27.50 6.77
N ILE A 20 5.43 -26.82 7.78
CA ILE A 20 4.00 -26.75 8.02
C ILE A 20 3.43 -25.81 6.95
N ARG A 21 2.82 -26.38 5.90
CA ARG A 21 1.98 -25.61 4.97
C ARG A 21 0.80 -25.04 5.75
N GLU A 22 0.65 -23.72 5.74
CA GLU A 22 -0.39 -23.04 6.51
C GLU A 22 -1.72 -22.96 5.75
N VAL A 23 -2.78 -23.38 6.41
CA VAL A 23 -4.12 -23.57 5.86
C VAL A 23 -4.98 -22.35 6.17
N ALA A 24 -5.48 -21.65 5.14
CA ALA A 24 -6.48 -20.59 5.31
C ALA A 24 -7.86 -21.07 4.82
N THR A 25 -8.82 -21.20 5.75
CA THR A 25 -10.20 -21.58 5.45
C THR A 25 -11.08 -20.32 5.39
N ASN A 26 -11.61 -20.01 4.20
CA ASN A 26 -12.58 -18.93 3.95
C ASN A 26 -13.94 -19.49 3.50
N THR A 27 -14.67 -20.14 4.41
CA THR A 27 -16.02 -20.62 4.11
C THR A 27 -17.06 -19.50 4.04
N ASP A 28 -16.75 -18.30 4.49
CA ASP A 28 -17.76 -17.26 4.76
C ASP A 28 -17.81 -16.11 3.74
N ASP A 29 -16.86 -16.02 2.79
CA ASP A 29 -16.73 -14.91 1.80
C ASP A 29 -17.27 -15.26 0.39
N LEU A 30 -18.08 -16.32 0.27
CA LEU A 30 -18.57 -16.87 -1.01
C LEU A 30 -19.46 -15.98 -1.89
N THR A 31 -19.89 -14.83 -1.39
CA THR A 31 -20.90 -13.99 -2.07
C THR A 31 -20.29 -12.92 -2.98
N ASP A 32 -18.99 -12.67 -2.87
CA ASP A 32 -18.33 -11.62 -3.66
C ASP A 32 -17.98 -12.10 -5.08
N ALA A 33 -18.09 -13.42 -5.35
CA ALA A 33 -17.74 -14.04 -6.63
C ALA A 33 -18.90 -14.09 -7.66
N PHE A 34 -20.16 -13.84 -7.25
CA PHE A 34 -21.31 -13.99 -8.15
C PHE A 34 -22.16 -12.71 -8.20
N GLY A 35 -21.76 -11.81 -9.11
CA GLY A 35 -22.53 -10.62 -9.48
C GLY A 35 -23.87 -10.96 -10.14
N SER A 36 -24.94 -10.36 -9.64
CA SER A 36 -26.31 -10.46 -10.16
C SER A 36 -26.43 -9.79 -11.53
N VAL A 37 -26.83 -10.56 -12.54
CA VAL A 37 -27.11 -10.11 -13.91
C VAL A 37 -28.43 -9.33 -13.95
N GLY A 38 -28.45 -8.13 -14.54
CA GLY A 38 -29.70 -7.41 -14.78
C GLY A 38 -29.58 -6.14 -15.62
N GLY A 39 -30.03 -6.21 -16.88
CA GLY A 39 -30.80 -5.14 -17.54
C GLY A 39 -30.04 -4.03 -18.29
N ALA A 40 -29.84 -4.23 -19.59
CA ALA A 40 -29.37 -3.21 -20.53
C ALA A 40 -30.42 -2.11 -20.80
N SER A 41 -29.97 -0.88 -21.03
CA SER A 41 -30.74 0.14 -21.77
C SER A 41 -29.78 1.09 -22.49
N THR A 42 -29.88 1.08 -23.82
CA THR A 42 -29.15 1.85 -24.82
C THR A 42 -29.59 3.31 -24.88
N SER A 43 -28.67 4.25 -25.11
CA SER A 43 -29.02 5.57 -25.68
C SER A 43 -27.86 6.17 -26.49
N SER A 44 -28.24 6.64 -27.67
CA SER A 44 -27.43 6.97 -28.85
C SER A 44 -26.93 8.42 -28.89
N TYR A 45 -25.74 8.59 -29.48
CA TYR A 45 -25.11 9.85 -29.87
C TYR A 45 -25.96 10.67 -30.86
N HIS A 46 -25.98 12.00 -30.71
CA HIS A 46 -26.22 12.95 -31.80
C HIS A 46 -25.42 14.24 -31.60
N ASN A 47 -24.55 14.53 -32.57
CA ASN A 47 -23.89 15.81 -32.81
C ASN A 47 -24.78 16.63 -33.74
N ASN A 48 -24.90 17.95 -33.52
CA ASN A 48 -24.96 18.87 -34.66
C ASN A 48 -24.64 20.33 -34.32
N SER A 49 -24.05 20.97 -35.33
CA SER A 49 -23.43 22.30 -35.36
C SER A 49 -24.28 23.29 -36.18
N TYR A 50 -23.95 24.58 -36.01
CA TYR A 50 -24.12 25.75 -36.88
C TYR A 50 -25.29 26.73 -36.65
N GLY A 51 -24.92 28.02 -36.44
CA GLY A 51 -25.37 29.10 -37.34
C GLY A 51 -25.86 30.46 -36.78
N SER A 52 -24.96 31.46 -36.80
CA SER A 52 -25.14 32.84 -37.34
C SER A 52 -25.77 34.04 -36.59
N GLY A 53 -24.97 35.13 -36.49
CA GLY A 53 -25.29 36.56 -36.73
C GLY A 53 -25.77 37.44 -35.55
N ALA A 54 -25.40 38.72 -35.34
CA ALA A 54 -24.59 39.71 -36.06
C ALA A 54 -24.22 40.95 -35.18
N ILE A 55 -23.00 41.49 -35.38
CA ILE A 55 -22.49 42.90 -35.50
C ILE A 55 -22.92 44.04 -34.55
N GLY A 56 -21.90 44.76 -34.01
CA GLY A 56 -21.97 46.20 -33.63
C GLY A 56 -20.78 46.69 -32.75
N GLN A 57 -19.59 46.95 -33.32
CA GLN A 57 -18.97 48.30 -33.45
C GLN A 57 -18.50 49.04 -32.17
N LEU A 58 -17.17 49.15 -31.97
CA LEU A 58 -16.35 50.39 -32.00
C LEU A 58 -15.07 50.29 -31.16
N ALA A 59 -14.07 51.06 -31.57
CA ALA A 59 -12.67 50.77 -31.43
C ALA A 59 -11.94 51.61 -30.35
N ASN A 60 -10.81 51.04 -29.91
CA ASN A 60 -9.48 51.65 -29.86
C ASN A 60 -8.84 51.97 -28.50
N SER A 61 -7.56 51.58 -28.46
CA SER A 61 -6.42 52.13 -27.70
C SER A 61 -6.03 51.53 -26.33
N ASN A 62 -4.82 50.95 -26.38
CA ASN A 62 -3.73 51.02 -25.41
C ASN A 62 -3.83 50.26 -24.08
N GLY A 63 -3.04 49.20 -23.98
CA GLY A 63 -2.54 48.67 -22.73
C GLY A 63 -2.02 47.25 -22.88
N TYR A 64 -0.75 47.08 -23.26
CA TYR A 64 -0.02 45.83 -23.06
C TYR A 64 0.17 45.60 -21.56
N GLY A 65 -0.90 45.15 -20.90
CA GLY A 65 -0.84 44.54 -19.58
C GLY A 65 -0.47 43.07 -19.78
N SER A 66 0.81 42.77 -19.67
CA SER A 66 1.26 41.39 -19.49
C SER A 66 0.69 40.93 -18.15
N SER A 67 -0.48 40.27 -18.17
CA SER A 67 -0.96 39.48 -17.05
C SER A 67 -0.02 38.31 -16.89
N ALA A 68 1.12 38.57 -16.24
CA ALA A 68 1.96 37.54 -15.68
C ALA A 68 1.08 36.79 -14.69
N SER A 69 0.52 35.65 -15.10
CA SER A 69 0.02 34.67 -14.16
C SER A 69 1.16 34.45 -13.18
N SER A 70 0.94 34.82 -11.92
CA SER A 70 1.88 34.56 -10.84
C SER A 70 2.00 33.05 -10.72
N TYR A 71 2.93 32.46 -11.48
CA TYR A 71 3.41 31.12 -11.25
C TYR A 71 4.10 31.20 -9.90
N HIS A 72 3.36 30.90 -8.83
CA HIS A 72 3.96 30.67 -7.53
C HIS A 72 4.96 29.53 -7.69
N LYS A 73 6.23 29.92 -7.80
CA LYS A 73 7.36 29.01 -7.84
C LYS A 73 7.49 28.46 -6.42
N TYR A 74 6.80 27.36 -6.14
CA TYR A 74 6.93 26.66 -4.87
C TYR A 74 8.37 26.17 -4.73
N VAL A 75 9.09 26.72 -3.76
CA VAL A 75 10.47 26.33 -3.43
C VAL A 75 10.43 25.52 -2.15
N ALA A 76 10.67 24.21 -2.25
CA ALA A 76 10.83 23.35 -1.09
C ALA A 76 12.32 23.23 -0.71
N LYS A 77 12.61 23.04 0.57
CA LYS A 77 13.97 22.84 1.08
C LYS A 77 14.50 21.48 0.61
N MET A 78 15.69 21.45 0.03
CA MET A 78 16.33 20.18 -0.36
C MET A 78 16.88 19.49 0.90
N VAL A 79 16.29 18.35 1.23
CA VAL A 79 16.55 17.60 2.47
C VAL A 79 17.72 16.61 2.34
N THR A 80 17.95 16.16 1.11
CA THR A 80 18.97 15.19 0.73
C THR A 80 19.71 15.75 -0.47
N ASP A 81 21.04 15.61 -0.51
CA ASP A 81 21.86 16.06 -1.65
C ASP A 81 21.30 15.53 -2.98
N ARG A 82 21.36 16.33 -4.05
CA ARG A 82 20.74 16.03 -5.34
C ARG A 82 21.11 14.64 -5.88
N HIS A 83 22.33 14.16 -5.64
CA HIS A 83 22.84 12.90 -6.19
C HIS A 83 23.11 11.82 -5.14
N ALA A 84 22.68 12.01 -3.89
CA ALA A 84 22.80 10.96 -2.88
C ALA A 84 22.04 9.68 -3.28
N ALA A 85 22.64 8.52 -3.00
CA ALA A 85 22.04 7.22 -3.29
C ALA A 85 20.85 6.88 -2.37
N GLU A 86 20.84 7.42 -1.14
CA GLU A 86 19.88 7.09 -0.09
C GLU A 86 19.05 8.30 0.32
N TYR A 87 17.82 8.06 0.79
CA TYR A 87 17.04 9.08 1.49
C TYR A 87 17.68 9.43 2.83
N ASN A 88 17.62 10.70 3.22
CA ASN A 88 17.99 11.11 4.58
C ASN A 88 16.94 10.64 5.61
N MET A 89 17.19 9.48 6.21
CA MET A 89 16.34 8.86 7.24
C MET A 89 16.82 9.15 8.68
N ARG A 90 17.54 10.26 8.88
CA ARG A 90 18.18 10.64 10.16
C ARG A 90 17.63 11.95 10.76
N HIS A 91 16.45 12.39 10.37
CA HIS A 91 15.78 13.50 11.03
C HIS A 91 15.42 13.15 12.48
N LYS A 92 14.95 14.14 13.24
CA LYS A 92 14.58 13.98 14.64
C LYS A 92 13.51 12.89 14.85
N HIS A 93 12.55 12.80 13.94
CA HIS A 93 11.45 11.85 14.01
C HIS A 93 11.40 10.98 12.73
N ARG A 94 10.97 9.72 12.86
CA ARG A 94 10.73 8.88 11.67
C ARG A 94 9.60 9.45 10.82
N GLY A 95 8.53 9.85 11.48
CA GLY A 95 7.31 10.37 10.86
C GLY A 95 6.06 9.71 11.39
N MET A 96 4.93 10.18 10.86
CA MET A 96 3.61 9.67 11.21
C MET A 96 3.32 8.38 10.44
N ALA A 97 2.69 7.43 11.12
CA ALA A 97 2.10 6.24 10.54
C ALA A 97 0.61 6.20 10.86
N ILE A 98 -0.24 6.31 9.84
CA ILE A 98 -1.69 6.40 10.00
C ILE A 98 -2.30 5.11 9.47
N ILE A 99 -2.98 4.36 10.34
CA ILE A 99 -3.61 3.08 9.99
C ILE A 99 -5.13 3.25 10.01
N PHE A 100 -5.77 3.11 8.86
CA PHE A 100 -7.22 3.01 8.73
C PHE A 100 -7.60 1.53 8.70
N ASN A 101 -8.29 1.07 9.73
CA ASN A 101 -8.70 -0.32 9.89
C ASN A 101 -10.23 -0.43 9.88
N HIS A 102 -10.78 -1.08 8.85
CA HIS A 102 -12.21 -1.26 8.66
C HIS A 102 -12.60 -2.72 8.87
N GLU A 103 -13.32 -2.99 9.95
CA GLU A 103 -13.90 -4.28 10.30
C GLU A 103 -15.40 -4.33 10.01
N HIS A 104 -16.11 -3.21 10.21
CA HIS A 104 -17.55 -3.12 10.06
C HIS A 104 -17.95 -2.01 9.07
N PHE A 105 -18.98 -2.30 8.26
CA PHE A 105 -19.45 -1.42 7.19
C PHE A 105 -20.95 -1.17 7.34
N ASP A 106 -21.37 0.05 7.04
CA ASP A 106 -22.79 0.45 6.95
C ASP A 106 -23.37 0.06 5.56
N VAL A 107 -22.51 -0.42 4.64
CA VAL A 107 -22.88 -0.86 3.28
C VAL A 107 -23.45 -2.29 3.34
N PRO A 108 -24.74 -2.52 2.98
CA PRO A 108 -25.41 -3.82 3.19
C PRO A 108 -24.81 -5.00 2.43
N THR A 109 -24.12 -4.75 1.32
CA THR A 109 -23.50 -5.78 0.49
C THR A 109 -22.16 -6.27 1.06
N LEU A 110 -21.56 -5.53 2.00
CA LEU A 110 -20.23 -5.84 2.54
C LEU A 110 -20.32 -6.59 3.86
N LYS A 111 -19.62 -7.70 3.94
CA LYS A 111 -19.46 -8.48 5.17
C LYS A 111 -18.42 -7.88 6.09
N SER A 112 -18.48 -8.26 7.36
CA SER A 112 -17.48 -7.86 8.36
C SER A 112 -16.13 -8.55 8.10
N ARG A 113 -15.03 -7.85 8.35
CA ARG A 113 -13.66 -8.30 8.07
C ARG A 113 -12.97 -8.87 9.31
N ALA A 114 -13.49 -9.97 9.86
CA ALA A 114 -12.90 -10.65 11.01
C ALA A 114 -11.39 -10.91 10.83
N GLY A 115 -10.58 -10.66 11.86
CA GLY A 115 -9.12 -10.81 11.79
C GLY A 115 -8.35 -9.58 11.28
N THR A 116 -9.02 -8.55 10.75
CA THR A 116 -8.34 -7.28 10.36
C THR A 116 -7.69 -6.57 11.55
N ASN A 117 -8.22 -6.76 12.77
CA ASN A 117 -7.62 -6.20 13.98
C ASN A 117 -6.26 -6.83 14.28
N VAL A 118 -6.06 -8.11 13.96
CA VAL A 118 -4.77 -8.79 14.12
C VAL A 118 -3.72 -8.18 13.19
N ASP A 119 -4.11 -7.89 11.94
CA ASP A 119 -3.25 -7.17 10.99
C ASP A 119 -2.90 -5.77 11.52
N CYS A 120 -3.91 -5.03 12.00
CA CYS A 120 -3.76 -3.68 12.53
C CYS A 120 -2.80 -3.63 13.73
N GLU A 121 -2.97 -4.54 14.69
CA GLU A 121 -2.13 -4.62 15.89
C GLU A 121 -0.69 -5.00 15.55
N ASN A 122 -0.50 -6.00 14.68
CA ASN A 122 0.83 -6.42 14.24
C ASN A 122 1.56 -5.30 13.50
N LEU A 123 0.88 -4.63 12.57
CA LEU A 123 1.46 -3.51 11.83
C LEU A 123 1.78 -2.35 12.77
N SER A 124 0.87 -1.98 13.68
CA SER A 124 1.09 -0.94 14.68
C SER A 124 2.33 -1.24 15.55
N ARG A 125 2.46 -2.48 16.01
CA ARG A 125 3.60 -2.92 16.81
C ARG A 125 4.92 -2.77 16.06
N VAL A 126 5.00 -3.26 14.83
CA VAL A 126 6.24 -3.24 14.05
C VAL A 126 6.60 -1.83 13.61
N LEU A 127 5.62 -0.99 13.24
CA LEU A 127 5.89 0.41 12.91
C LEU A 127 6.42 1.21 14.11
N LYS A 128 5.92 0.96 15.31
CA LYS A 128 6.50 1.52 16.55
C LYS A 128 7.94 1.08 16.77
N GLN A 129 8.29 -0.17 16.47
CA GLN A 129 9.68 -0.68 16.53
C GLN A 129 10.60 -0.01 15.51
N LEU A 130 10.04 0.53 14.42
CA LEU A 130 10.73 1.31 13.39
C LEU A 130 10.69 2.83 13.65
N ASP A 131 10.31 3.22 14.87
CA ASP A 131 10.31 4.59 15.41
C ASP A 131 9.22 5.53 14.83
N PHE A 132 8.18 4.97 14.20
CA PHE A 132 7.01 5.76 13.75
C PHE A 132 6.10 6.18 14.91
N ASP A 133 5.49 7.35 14.78
CA ASP A 133 4.35 7.76 15.60
C ASP A 133 3.06 7.21 14.99
N VAL A 134 2.50 6.17 15.62
CA VAL A 134 1.40 5.38 15.05
C VAL A 134 0.05 5.80 15.60
N THR A 135 -0.84 6.22 14.69
CA THR A 135 -2.25 6.52 14.98
C THR A 135 -3.16 5.51 14.25
N VAL A 136 -4.11 4.94 14.98
CA VAL A 136 -5.06 3.96 14.44
C VAL A 136 -6.47 4.55 14.42
N HIS A 137 -7.12 4.48 13.27
CA HIS A 137 -8.48 4.91 13.01
C HIS A 137 -9.33 3.68 12.68
N LYS A 138 -10.31 3.36 13.54
CA LYS A 138 -11.18 2.19 13.39
C LYS A 138 -12.52 2.58 12.79
N ASP A 139 -12.97 1.85 11.76
CA ASP A 139 -14.30 1.93 11.17
C ASP A 139 -14.73 3.37 10.82
N CYS A 140 -13.81 4.14 10.24
CA CYS A 140 -14.07 5.53 9.89
C CYS A 140 -14.99 5.66 8.66
N ARG A 141 -15.86 6.66 8.71
CA ARG A 141 -16.57 7.19 7.55
C ARG A 141 -15.61 7.94 6.63
N TYR A 142 -15.95 8.05 5.35
CA TYR A 142 -15.07 8.68 4.36
C TYR A 142 -14.67 10.11 4.75
N LYS A 143 -15.61 10.90 5.32
CA LYS A 143 -15.33 12.25 5.82
C LYS A 143 -14.30 12.27 6.95
N GLU A 144 -14.30 11.26 7.81
CA GLU A 144 -13.34 11.12 8.92
C GLU A 144 -11.97 10.71 8.40
N ILE A 145 -11.92 9.81 7.41
CA ILE A 145 -10.67 9.46 6.70
C ILE A 145 -10.06 10.71 6.08
N LEU A 146 -10.84 11.48 5.30
CA LEU A 146 -10.37 12.72 4.69
C LEU A 146 -9.89 13.72 5.73
N GLY A 147 -10.64 13.94 6.81
CA GLY A 147 -10.24 14.86 7.88
C GLY A 147 -8.93 14.46 8.54
N ALA A 148 -8.71 13.17 8.79
CA ALA A 148 -7.45 12.67 9.35
C ALA A 148 -6.26 12.85 8.39
N ILE A 149 -6.48 12.62 7.09
CA ILE A 149 -5.46 12.79 6.05
C ILE A 149 -5.14 14.27 5.81
N GLU A 150 -6.15 15.13 5.74
CA GLU A 150 -5.97 16.59 5.62
C GLU A 150 -5.22 17.13 6.83
N TYR A 151 -5.60 16.69 8.04
CA TYR A 151 -4.87 17.03 9.26
C TYR A 151 -3.41 16.62 9.15
N ALA A 152 -3.12 15.38 8.77
CA ALA A 152 -1.77 14.88 8.60
C ALA A 152 -0.99 15.69 7.56
N ALA A 153 -1.54 15.91 6.36
CA ALA A 153 -0.90 16.66 5.29
C ALA A 153 -0.60 18.12 5.66
N SER A 154 -1.42 18.71 6.55
CA SER A 154 -1.22 20.07 7.06
C SER A 154 -0.17 20.18 8.17
N GLN A 155 0.34 19.07 8.72
CA GLN A 155 1.38 19.12 9.75
C GLN A 155 2.73 19.58 9.18
N ASN A 156 3.58 20.14 10.06
CA ASN A 156 4.95 20.40 9.68
C ASN A 156 5.79 19.11 9.73
N HIS A 157 6.19 18.61 8.56
CA HIS A 157 7.03 17.42 8.44
C HIS A 157 8.52 17.71 8.25
N GLU A 158 9.01 18.92 8.47
CA GLU A 158 10.44 19.26 8.31
C GLU A 158 11.37 18.33 9.10
N ASP A 159 10.98 17.97 10.33
CA ASP A 159 11.73 17.10 11.25
C ASP A 159 11.39 15.60 11.11
N ASN A 160 10.51 15.23 10.18
CA ASN A 160 10.14 13.85 9.90
C ASN A 160 10.96 13.29 8.73
N ASP A 161 11.33 12.02 8.76
CA ASP A 161 11.95 11.41 7.57
C ASP A 161 10.96 11.16 6.45
N CYS A 162 9.76 10.69 6.81
CA CYS A 162 8.79 10.12 5.87
C CYS A 162 7.36 10.19 6.43
N ILE A 163 6.41 9.68 5.66
CA ILE A 163 5.05 9.41 6.13
C ILE A 163 4.61 8.04 5.64
N LEU A 164 3.81 7.35 6.45
CA LEU A 164 3.23 6.07 6.11
C LEU A 164 1.72 6.10 6.33
N VAL A 165 0.97 5.65 5.33
CA VAL A 165 -0.49 5.46 5.41
C VAL A 165 -0.79 4.01 5.10
N ALA A 166 -1.46 3.31 6.02
CA ALA A 166 -1.93 1.95 5.81
C ALA A 166 -3.45 1.93 5.79
N ILE A 167 -4.04 1.24 4.82
CA ILE A 167 -5.49 1.09 4.69
C ILE A 167 -5.81 -0.40 4.63
N LEU A 168 -6.57 -0.88 5.62
CA LEU A 168 -7.05 -2.26 5.74
C LEU A 168 -8.57 -2.23 5.56
N SER A 169 -9.05 -2.54 4.36
CA SER A 169 -10.49 -2.49 4.05
C SER A 169 -10.91 -3.50 2.99
N HIS A 170 -12.20 -3.47 2.64
CA HIS A 170 -12.68 -4.01 1.36
C HIS A 170 -12.27 -3.10 0.22
N GLY A 171 -12.21 -3.65 -0.98
CA GLY A 171 -11.96 -2.89 -2.19
C GLY A 171 -12.42 -3.63 -3.41
N GLU A 172 -12.48 -2.90 -4.51
CA GLU A 172 -12.79 -3.38 -5.84
C GLU A 172 -11.86 -2.64 -6.81
N MET A 173 -11.95 -2.95 -8.11
CA MET A 173 -11.14 -2.34 -9.17
C MET A 173 -11.07 -0.80 -9.07
N GLY A 174 -9.98 -0.26 -8.51
CA GLY A 174 -9.73 1.18 -8.38
C GLY A 174 -10.47 1.91 -7.25
N TYR A 175 -11.19 1.19 -6.38
CA TYR A 175 -11.91 1.77 -5.24
C TYR A 175 -11.62 1.03 -3.94
N ILE A 176 -11.69 1.77 -2.83
CA ILE A 176 -11.57 1.27 -1.47
C ILE A 176 -12.80 1.70 -0.70
N TYR A 177 -13.28 0.86 0.21
CA TYR A 177 -14.43 1.17 1.04
C TYR A 177 -14.03 1.86 2.34
N ALA A 178 -14.68 2.98 2.64
CA ALA A 178 -14.83 3.48 4.01
C ALA A 178 -16.01 2.76 4.66
N LYS A 179 -16.33 3.09 5.92
CA LYS A 179 -17.50 2.51 6.59
C LYS A 179 -18.81 2.75 5.84
N ASP A 180 -18.97 3.94 5.26
CA ASP A 180 -20.23 4.43 4.68
C ASP A 180 -20.26 4.39 3.15
N MET A 181 -19.12 4.55 2.47
CA MET A 181 -19.07 4.60 1.00
C MET A 181 -17.71 4.20 0.42
N GLN A 182 -17.67 3.89 -0.87
CA GLN A 182 -16.44 3.72 -1.62
C GLN A 182 -15.80 5.05 -2.02
N TYR A 183 -14.48 5.07 -2.12
CA TYR A 183 -13.69 6.20 -2.55
C TYR A 183 -12.47 5.78 -3.37
N LYS A 184 -11.91 6.71 -4.13
CA LYS A 184 -10.67 6.50 -4.88
C LYS A 184 -9.47 6.81 -4.02
N LEU A 185 -8.45 5.95 -4.08
CA LEU A 185 -7.21 6.16 -3.34
C LEU A 185 -6.55 7.50 -3.73
N ASP A 186 -6.74 7.97 -4.98
CA ASP A 186 -6.30 9.28 -5.50
C ASP A 186 -6.66 10.46 -4.60
N ASN A 187 -7.83 10.41 -3.95
CA ASN A 187 -8.27 11.47 -3.04
C ASN A 187 -7.42 11.53 -1.76
N ILE A 188 -6.70 10.45 -1.44
CA ILE A 188 -5.85 10.34 -0.25
C ILE A 188 -4.43 10.77 -0.57
N TRP A 189 -3.78 10.16 -1.57
CA TRP A 189 -2.34 10.43 -1.82
C TRP A 189 -2.08 11.78 -2.51
N SER A 190 -3.05 12.34 -3.22
CA SER A 190 -2.92 13.66 -3.87
C SER A 190 -2.63 14.79 -2.87
N LEU A 191 -3.12 14.67 -1.64
CA LEU A 191 -2.90 15.63 -0.55
C LEU A 191 -1.45 15.67 -0.05
N PHE A 192 -0.67 14.61 -0.31
CA PHE A 192 0.75 14.53 0.06
C PHE A 192 1.71 14.88 -1.08
N THR A 193 1.19 15.36 -2.22
CA THR A 193 2.04 15.84 -3.31
C THR A 193 2.82 17.08 -2.89
N ALA A 194 3.98 17.33 -3.50
CA ALA A 194 4.87 18.42 -3.11
C ALA A 194 4.21 19.82 -3.14
N ASN A 195 3.16 19.99 -3.95
CA ASN A 195 2.38 21.23 -4.00
C ASN A 195 1.47 21.42 -2.77
N HIS A 196 0.92 20.32 -2.25
CA HIS A 196 -0.02 20.35 -1.13
C HIS A 196 0.69 20.15 0.22
N CYS A 197 1.78 19.39 0.25
CA CYS A 197 2.62 19.18 1.44
C CYS A 197 4.10 19.43 1.12
N PRO A 198 4.55 20.71 1.05
CA PRO A 198 5.92 21.05 0.69
C PRO A 198 6.99 20.52 1.66
N THR A 199 6.63 20.32 2.93
CA THR A 199 7.54 19.82 3.99
C THR A 199 7.87 18.33 3.84
N LEU A 200 7.10 17.60 3.01
CA LEU A 200 7.34 16.22 2.58
C LEU A 200 7.94 16.10 1.16
N ALA A 201 8.27 17.22 0.51
CA ALA A 201 8.94 17.18 -0.80
C ALA A 201 10.34 16.55 -0.67
N GLY A 202 10.68 15.60 -1.55
CA GLY A 202 11.96 14.88 -1.50
C GLY A 202 12.05 13.80 -0.41
N LYS A 203 10.96 13.56 0.33
CA LYS A 203 10.86 12.55 1.39
C LYS A 203 9.93 11.40 0.98
N PRO A 204 10.19 10.15 1.37
CA PRO A 204 9.37 9.03 0.94
C PRO A 204 7.96 9.07 1.57
N LYS A 205 6.95 8.75 0.74
CA LYS A 205 5.53 8.71 1.08
C LYS A 205 5.02 7.29 0.80
N LEU A 206 4.78 6.53 1.86
CA LEU A 206 4.53 5.09 1.81
C LEU A 206 3.04 4.79 1.99
N PHE A 207 2.48 3.98 1.10
CA PHE A 207 1.09 3.55 1.16
C PHE A 207 1.03 2.02 1.14
N PHE A 208 0.48 1.42 2.19
CA PHE A 208 0.28 -0.03 2.28
C PHE A 208 -1.22 -0.34 2.27
N ILE A 209 -1.68 -0.99 1.20
CA ILE A 209 -3.10 -1.14 0.92
C ILE A 209 -3.47 -2.62 0.93
N GLN A 210 -4.16 -3.04 1.99
CA GLN A 210 -4.83 -4.33 2.07
C GLN A 210 -6.29 -4.14 1.69
N ALA A 211 -6.59 -4.37 0.42
CA ALA A 211 -7.93 -4.37 -0.15
C ALA A 211 -7.93 -5.27 -1.40
N CYS A 212 -9.06 -5.94 -1.67
CA CYS A 212 -9.25 -6.61 -2.96
C CYS A 212 -9.20 -5.57 -4.08
N GLN A 213 -8.71 -5.98 -5.25
CA GLN A 213 -8.69 -5.13 -6.44
C GLN A 213 -9.60 -5.70 -7.54
N GLY A 214 -10.41 -6.70 -7.24
CA GLY A 214 -11.37 -7.37 -8.12
C GLY A 214 -11.58 -8.82 -7.69
N ASP A 215 -12.35 -9.56 -8.49
CA ASP A 215 -12.88 -10.87 -8.09
C ASP A 215 -12.21 -12.06 -8.81
N ARG A 216 -11.16 -11.80 -9.61
CA ARG A 216 -10.43 -12.90 -10.29
C ARG A 216 -9.64 -13.69 -9.27
N LEU A 217 -9.66 -15.01 -9.45
CA LEU A 217 -8.89 -15.96 -8.65
C LEU A 217 -7.63 -16.38 -9.44
N ASP A 218 -6.51 -16.55 -8.73
CA ASP A 218 -5.26 -17.04 -9.29
C ASP A 218 -5.08 -18.50 -8.90
N ALA A 219 -5.33 -19.42 -9.83
CA ALA A 219 -5.18 -20.85 -9.59
C ALA A 219 -3.73 -21.29 -9.40
N GLY A 220 -2.76 -20.40 -9.64
CA GLY A 220 -1.34 -20.73 -9.66
C GLY A 220 -0.96 -21.67 -10.80
N VAL A 221 0.36 -21.82 -11.01
CA VAL A 221 0.92 -22.82 -11.93
C VAL A 221 1.99 -23.60 -11.18
N THR A 222 1.93 -24.93 -11.24
CA THR A 222 2.98 -25.79 -10.68
C THR A 222 4.23 -25.70 -11.56
N MET A 223 5.33 -25.16 -11.02
CA MET A 223 6.56 -25.00 -11.79
C MET A 223 7.25 -26.34 -12.07
N GLN A 224 7.37 -26.73 -13.35
CA GLN A 224 8.35 -27.72 -13.84
C GLN A 224 9.42 -26.99 -14.67
N ARG A 225 10.70 -27.40 -14.59
CA ARG A 225 11.80 -26.77 -15.35
C ARG A 225 11.60 -26.95 -16.86
N GLY A 226 11.13 -25.90 -17.53
CA GLY A 226 11.02 -25.85 -19.00
C GLY A 226 10.47 -24.49 -19.45
N ARG A 227 11.07 -23.95 -20.52
CA ARG A 227 10.91 -22.58 -21.03
C ARG A 227 9.46 -22.19 -21.32
N THR A 228 9.09 -20.96 -21.02
CA THR A 228 7.76 -20.39 -21.30
C THR A 228 7.86 -19.15 -22.18
N GLU A 229 7.13 -19.17 -23.29
CA GLU A 229 6.51 -18.00 -23.91
C GLU A 229 5.05 -17.96 -23.50
N THR A 230 4.50 -16.77 -23.21
CA THR A 230 3.14 -16.36 -23.63
C THR A 230 2.88 -14.88 -23.33
N ASP A 231 2.24 -14.22 -24.29
CA ASP A 231 1.71 -12.86 -24.24
C ASP A 231 0.45 -12.77 -23.36
N GLY A 232 0.31 -11.66 -22.63
CA GLY A 232 -0.89 -11.33 -21.85
C GLY A 232 -1.34 -9.90 -22.14
N ASP A 233 -2.27 -9.76 -23.09
CA ASP A 233 -3.01 -8.53 -23.32
C ASP A 233 -4.16 -8.43 -22.30
N SER A 234 -4.07 -7.46 -21.39
CA SER A 234 -5.24 -6.92 -20.71
C SER A 234 -4.95 -5.46 -20.32
N SER A 235 -5.44 -4.55 -21.16
CA SER A 235 -5.40 -3.10 -20.90
C SER A 235 -6.26 -2.73 -19.68
N MET A 236 -5.68 -2.81 -18.48
CA MET A 236 -6.33 -2.36 -17.25
C MET A 236 -5.76 -0.99 -16.85
N SER A 237 -6.50 0.08 -17.17
CA SER A 237 -6.08 1.44 -16.85
C SER A 237 -6.26 1.73 -15.35
N TYR A 238 -5.18 1.81 -14.60
CA TYR A 238 -5.15 2.44 -13.28
C TYR A 238 -4.17 3.62 -13.32
N LYS A 239 -4.50 4.71 -12.62
CA LYS A 239 -3.70 5.93 -12.63
C LYS A 239 -2.67 5.87 -11.51
N ILE A 240 -1.40 5.82 -11.88
CA ILE A 240 -0.28 5.89 -10.94
C ILE A 240 0.08 7.36 -10.74
N PRO A 241 0.49 7.77 -9.52
CA PRO A 241 1.07 9.09 -9.29
C PRO A 241 2.17 9.43 -10.28
N ILE A 242 2.05 10.58 -10.96
CA ILE A 242 3.15 11.18 -11.73
C ILE A 242 4.19 11.87 -10.82
N HIS A 243 4.06 11.72 -9.51
CA HIS A 243 4.84 12.46 -8.51
C HIS A 243 5.93 11.59 -7.89
N ALA A 244 7.11 12.18 -7.69
CA ALA A 244 8.26 11.51 -7.11
C ALA A 244 8.08 11.16 -5.63
N ASP A 245 8.84 10.16 -5.19
CA ASP A 245 8.98 9.73 -3.79
C ASP A 245 7.72 9.07 -3.19
N PHE A 246 6.84 8.53 -4.03
CA PHE A 246 5.73 7.67 -3.59
C PHE A 246 6.09 6.20 -3.72
N LEU A 247 5.66 5.39 -2.76
CA LEU A 247 5.64 3.94 -2.85
C LEU A 247 4.26 3.45 -2.43
N ILE A 248 3.64 2.64 -3.28
CA ILE A 248 2.31 2.06 -3.02
C ILE A 248 2.44 0.54 -3.15
N ALA A 249 2.23 -0.19 -2.06
CA ALA A 249 2.17 -1.64 -2.06
C ALA A 249 0.73 -2.10 -1.83
N TYR A 250 0.15 -2.72 -2.85
CA TYR A 250 -1.14 -3.39 -2.78
C TYR A 250 -0.96 -4.86 -2.42
N SER A 251 -1.87 -5.39 -1.62
CA SER A 251 -1.86 -6.81 -1.23
C SER A 251 -2.02 -7.80 -2.37
N THR A 252 -2.60 -7.37 -3.49
CA THR A 252 -2.87 -8.20 -4.67
C THR A 252 -2.76 -7.35 -5.94
N ILE A 253 -2.57 -8.00 -7.08
CA ILE A 253 -2.54 -7.34 -8.39
C ILE A 253 -3.94 -6.86 -8.81
N PRO A 254 -4.04 -5.79 -9.62
CA PRO A 254 -5.32 -5.28 -10.10
C PRO A 254 -6.22 -6.36 -10.72
N GLY A 255 -7.47 -6.40 -10.27
CA GLY A 255 -8.48 -7.35 -10.71
C GLY A 255 -8.46 -8.71 -9.99
N PHE A 256 -7.58 -8.93 -9.01
CA PHE A 256 -7.50 -10.20 -8.28
C PHE A 256 -7.95 -10.06 -6.82
N TYR A 257 -8.34 -11.21 -6.26
CA TYR A 257 -8.77 -11.34 -4.87
C TYR A 257 -7.60 -11.21 -3.89
N SER A 258 -7.88 -10.80 -2.65
CA SER A 258 -6.89 -10.71 -1.56
C SER A 258 -7.35 -11.50 -0.35
N TRP A 259 -6.60 -12.55 -0.03
CA TRP A 259 -6.94 -13.52 1.00
C TRP A 259 -6.64 -13.02 2.41
N ARG A 260 -7.56 -13.36 3.32
CA ARG A 260 -7.46 -13.07 4.75
C ARG A 260 -7.91 -14.28 5.55
N ASN A 261 -7.14 -14.63 6.56
CA ASN A 261 -7.54 -15.60 7.56
C ASN A 261 -8.27 -14.87 8.71
N THR A 262 -9.43 -15.38 9.11
CA THR A 262 -10.30 -14.76 10.13
C THR A 262 -9.68 -14.69 11.53
N THR A 263 -8.67 -15.53 11.81
CA THR A 263 -8.00 -15.62 13.12
C THR A 263 -6.58 -15.05 13.11
N ARG A 264 -5.87 -15.18 11.98
CA ARG A 264 -4.44 -14.82 11.88
C ARG A 264 -4.16 -13.54 11.09
N GLY A 265 -5.15 -12.98 10.41
CA GLY A 265 -5.00 -11.81 9.55
C GLY A 265 -4.68 -12.16 8.09
N SER A 266 -4.34 -11.16 7.28
CA SER A 266 -4.07 -11.33 5.84
C SER A 266 -2.67 -11.87 5.55
N TRP A 267 -2.53 -12.63 4.47
CA TRP A 267 -1.23 -13.20 4.08
C TRP A 267 -0.20 -12.10 3.80
N PHE A 268 -0.65 -11.03 3.15
CA PHE A 268 0.17 -9.86 2.87
C PHE A 268 0.61 -9.15 4.16
N MET A 269 -0.29 -8.86 5.09
CA MET A 269 0.04 -8.13 6.32
C MET A 269 0.89 -8.98 7.26
N GLN A 270 0.64 -10.29 7.35
CA GLN A 270 1.49 -11.22 8.09
C GLN A 270 2.93 -11.21 7.54
N SER A 271 3.07 -11.35 6.21
CA SER A 271 4.38 -11.36 5.55
C SER A 271 5.09 -10.02 5.67
N LEU A 272 4.37 -8.91 5.47
CA LEU A 272 4.89 -7.55 5.61
C LEU A 272 5.40 -7.28 7.03
N CYS A 273 4.60 -7.61 8.04
CA CYS A 273 5.00 -7.40 9.43
C CYS A 273 6.20 -8.28 9.82
N ALA A 274 6.25 -9.53 9.34
CA ALA A 274 7.38 -10.42 9.59
C ALA A 274 8.68 -9.87 8.99
N GLU A 275 8.65 -9.44 7.73
CA GLU A 275 9.82 -8.88 7.05
C GLU A 275 10.23 -7.52 7.63
N LEU A 276 9.29 -6.63 7.95
CA LEU A 276 9.60 -5.37 8.61
C LEU A 276 10.21 -5.59 10.00
N ALA A 277 9.72 -6.56 10.77
CA ALA A 277 10.26 -6.87 12.09
C ALA A 277 11.67 -7.47 12.03
N ALA A 278 11.92 -8.39 11.09
CA ALA A 278 13.21 -9.08 10.98
C ALA A 278 14.27 -8.24 10.26
N ASN A 279 13.87 -7.55 9.19
CA ASN A 279 14.77 -6.95 8.22
C ASN A 279 14.56 -5.46 7.99
N GLY A 280 13.55 -4.82 8.62
CA GLY A 280 13.20 -3.42 8.38
C GLY A 280 14.32 -2.41 8.61
N LYS A 281 15.30 -2.75 9.47
CA LYS A 281 16.50 -1.92 9.73
C LYS A 281 17.77 -2.37 8.98
N ARG A 282 17.68 -3.46 8.22
CA ARG A 282 18.83 -4.13 7.57
C ARG A 282 18.78 -4.04 6.06
N LEU A 283 17.59 -4.11 5.48
CA LEU A 283 17.37 -4.13 4.03
C LEU A 283 16.66 -2.85 3.57
N ASP A 284 16.92 -2.47 2.33
CA ASP A 284 16.13 -1.41 1.70
C ASP A 284 14.69 -1.88 1.47
N MET A 285 13.78 -0.91 1.39
CA MET A 285 12.34 -1.16 1.29
C MET A 285 11.96 -2.02 0.08
N LEU A 286 12.61 -1.87 -1.07
CA LEU A 286 12.22 -2.62 -2.28
C LEU A 286 12.70 -4.07 -2.20
N THR A 287 13.90 -4.31 -1.70
CA THR A 287 14.37 -5.68 -1.40
C THR A 287 13.49 -6.35 -0.35
N LEU A 288 13.12 -5.62 0.72
CA LEU A 288 12.22 -6.11 1.76
C LEU A 288 10.85 -6.51 1.17
N LEU A 289 10.23 -5.64 0.38
CA LEU A 289 8.95 -5.93 -0.26
C LEU A 289 9.04 -7.06 -1.29
N THR A 290 10.21 -7.29 -1.89
CA THR A 290 10.45 -8.47 -2.74
C THR A 290 10.35 -9.77 -1.92
N PHE A 291 10.92 -9.80 -0.71
CA PHE A 291 10.76 -10.95 0.18
C PHE A 291 9.34 -11.11 0.73
N VAL A 292 8.62 -10.00 0.91
CA VAL A 292 7.18 -10.06 1.20
C VAL A 292 6.43 -10.76 0.07
N CYS A 293 6.69 -10.38 -1.19
CA CYS A 293 6.09 -11.06 -2.35
C CYS A 293 6.47 -12.55 -2.39
N GLN A 294 7.72 -12.89 -2.11
CA GLN A 294 8.17 -14.28 -2.09
C GLN A 294 7.42 -15.10 -1.04
N ARG A 295 7.28 -14.61 0.20
CA ARG A 295 6.52 -15.30 1.25
C ARG A 295 5.06 -15.50 0.85
N VAL A 296 4.39 -14.46 0.39
CA VAL A 296 2.98 -14.55 -0.03
C VAL A 296 2.81 -15.57 -1.15
N ALA A 297 3.73 -15.62 -2.12
CA ALA A 297 3.66 -16.55 -3.24
C ALA A 297 4.00 -18.01 -2.84
N VAL A 298 4.94 -18.22 -1.92
CA VAL A 298 5.46 -19.56 -1.58
C VAL A 298 4.70 -20.20 -0.42
N ASP A 299 4.49 -19.45 0.66
CA ASP A 299 4.08 -20.01 1.95
C ASP A 299 2.55 -20.17 2.08
N PHE A 300 1.79 -19.45 1.25
CA PHE A 300 0.33 -19.38 1.37
C PHE A 300 -0.41 -19.99 0.19
N GLU A 301 -1.49 -20.69 0.50
CA GLU A 301 -2.42 -21.30 -0.45
C GLU A 301 -3.81 -21.37 0.19
N SER A 302 -4.86 -21.09 -0.57
CA SER A 302 -6.22 -21.10 -0.01
C SER A 302 -6.69 -22.54 0.20
N CYS A 303 -7.43 -22.78 1.29
CA CYS A 303 -7.97 -24.09 1.60
C CYS A 303 -9.46 -24.01 1.89
N THR A 304 -10.27 -23.99 0.83
CA THR A 304 -11.73 -24.05 0.91
C THR A 304 -12.26 -25.28 0.17
N PRO A 305 -12.12 -26.50 0.73
CA PRO A 305 -12.49 -27.74 0.04
C PRO A 305 -13.98 -27.79 -0.33
N ASP A 306 -14.83 -27.10 0.44
CA ASP A 306 -16.27 -27.01 0.18
C ASP A 306 -16.61 -26.16 -1.05
N THR A 307 -15.66 -25.35 -1.54
CA THR A 307 -15.85 -24.42 -2.66
C THR A 307 -14.69 -24.56 -3.64
N PRO A 308 -14.78 -25.54 -4.56
CA PRO A 308 -13.67 -25.93 -5.43
C PRO A 308 -13.03 -24.79 -6.22
N GLU A 309 -13.82 -23.80 -6.64
CA GLU A 309 -13.36 -22.62 -7.37
C GLU A 309 -12.43 -21.72 -6.53
N MET A 310 -12.62 -21.71 -5.21
CA MET A 310 -11.85 -20.90 -4.27
C MET A 310 -10.74 -21.69 -3.57
N HIS A 311 -10.62 -23.00 -3.84
CA HIS A 311 -9.62 -23.89 -3.26
C HIS A 311 -8.29 -23.81 -4.03
N GLN A 312 -7.15 -23.96 -3.32
CA GLN A 312 -5.79 -24.00 -3.89
C GLN A 312 -5.40 -22.76 -4.72
N GLN A 313 -5.95 -21.61 -4.36
CA GLN A 313 -5.63 -20.34 -5.00
C GLN A 313 -4.39 -19.71 -4.37
N LYS A 314 -3.70 -18.92 -5.19
CA LYS A 314 -2.48 -18.18 -4.86
C LYS A 314 -2.77 -16.68 -4.82
N GLN A 315 -1.77 -15.94 -4.36
CA GLN A 315 -1.80 -14.48 -4.31
C GLN A 315 -0.37 -13.96 -4.50
N ILE A 316 -0.25 -12.78 -5.09
CA ILE A 316 1.00 -12.01 -5.09
C ILE A 316 0.72 -10.52 -4.88
N PRO A 317 1.45 -9.84 -3.98
CA PRO A 317 1.35 -8.39 -3.82
C PRO A 317 1.83 -7.63 -5.07
N CYS A 318 1.29 -6.44 -5.27
CA CYS A 318 1.67 -5.52 -6.34
C CYS A 318 2.37 -4.29 -5.76
N ILE A 319 3.64 -4.09 -6.12
CA ILE A 319 4.46 -2.98 -5.63
C ILE A 319 4.63 -1.97 -6.76
N THR A 320 4.17 -0.75 -6.54
CA THR A 320 4.35 0.38 -7.45
C THR A 320 5.24 1.42 -6.78
N THR A 321 6.38 1.75 -7.40
CA THR A 321 7.37 2.65 -6.81
C THR A 321 7.71 3.80 -7.76
N MET A 322 7.72 5.00 -7.19
CA MET A 322 8.22 6.25 -7.77
C MET A 322 9.33 6.82 -6.86
N LEU A 323 9.92 5.97 -6.01
CA LEU A 323 11.07 6.33 -5.19
C LEU A 323 12.25 6.68 -6.10
N THR A 324 12.95 7.75 -5.75
CA THR A 324 14.10 8.27 -6.50
C THR A 324 15.44 7.89 -5.87
N ARG A 325 15.40 7.26 -4.69
CA ARG A 325 16.57 6.88 -3.87
C ARG A 325 16.29 5.60 -3.10
N ILE A 326 17.35 4.99 -2.58
CA ILE A 326 17.27 3.83 -1.69
C ILE A 326 16.66 4.26 -0.36
N LEU A 327 15.60 3.56 0.06
CA LEU A 327 14.92 3.77 1.33
C LEU A 327 15.33 2.69 2.33
N LEU A 328 16.09 3.07 3.36
CA LEU A 328 16.54 2.20 4.44
C LEU A 328 16.21 2.84 5.79
N PHE A 329 15.48 2.14 6.67
CA PHE A 329 15.19 2.64 8.01
C PHE A 329 16.39 2.46 8.95
N SER A 330 17.24 3.47 9.04
CA SER A 330 18.38 3.49 9.97
C SER A 330 17.94 3.82 11.40
N ASP A 331 18.67 3.33 12.40
CA ASP A 331 18.38 3.61 13.82
C ASP A 331 18.36 5.10 14.14
N LYS A 332 17.39 5.50 14.97
CA LYS A 332 17.35 6.85 15.54
C LYS A 332 18.37 6.97 16.67
N GLN A 333 19.17 8.04 16.64
CA GLN A 333 20.08 8.34 17.74
C GLN A 333 19.25 8.63 18.99
N LYS A 334 19.34 7.77 20.01
CA LYS A 334 18.77 8.05 21.32
C LYS A 334 19.53 9.23 21.91
N ALA A 335 18.81 10.24 22.39
CA ALA A 335 19.41 11.31 23.18
C ALA A 335 20.20 10.66 24.34
N PRO A 336 21.43 11.13 24.64
CA PRO A 336 22.18 10.59 25.77
C PRO A 336 21.31 10.73 27.01
N ALA A 337 21.11 9.62 27.73
CA ALA A 337 20.43 9.63 29.01
C ALA A 337 21.15 10.65 29.89
N GLY A 338 20.47 11.74 30.23
CA GLY A 338 21.01 12.75 31.12
C GLY A 338 21.48 12.05 32.39
N ARG A 339 22.77 12.20 32.71
CA ARG A 339 23.27 11.90 34.05
C ARG A 339 22.47 12.79 35.00
N VAL A 340 21.56 12.18 35.74
CA VAL A 340 20.93 12.78 36.92
C VAL A 340 21.96 12.80 38.05
#